data_AF-A0A925Y420-F1
#
_entry.id   AF-A0A925Y420-F1
#
_cell.length_a   1.000
_cell.length_b   1.000
_cell.length_c   1.000
_cell.angle_alpha   90.00
_cell.angle_beta   90.00
_cell.angle_gamma   90.00
#
_symmetry.space_group_name_H-M   'P 1'
#
loop_
_entity.id
_entity.type
_entity.pdbx_description
1 polymer ?
#
loop_
_entity_poly.entity_id
_entity_poly.type
_entity_poly.pdbx_seq_one_letter_code
_entity_poly.pdbx_strand_id
1 'polypeptide(L)'
;CSYKYLNGGPGAVGGLFVHERYADNTDLPRLAGWWGNNETTRFAMEHQFEPTFGADGWQLSNAQVLQMAVLRASLETFMEAGIDRIAAKRDELTGFAEQVISNAIGTRSWIRIITPATRSDRGAQLSILFERNGKEVYEALIARGIVVDWRTPNVIRLAPAPLYTSFADVAFFGSTFAEILESMK
;
A
#
# COMPACT_ATOMS: atom_id res chain seq x y z
N CYS A 1 -5.86 -1.87 3.97
CA CYS A 1 -5.31 -1.65 5.32
C CYS A 1 -4.69 -0.26 5.38
N SER A 2 -4.61 0.34 6.57
CA SER A 2 -4.19 1.73 6.76
C SER A 2 -2.70 1.92 7.04
N TYR A 3 -1.95 0.85 7.31
CA TYR A 3 -0.51 0.93 7.61
C TYR A 3 0.42 0.94 6.39
N LYS A 4 -0.13 0.87 5.16
CA LYS A 4 0.64 0.91 3.91
C LYS A 4 0.71 2.35 3.40
N TYR A 5 0.20 2.61 2.19
CA TYR A 5 0.18 3.95 1.60
C TYR A 5 -0.53 4.99 2.48
N LEU A 6 -1.50 4.58 3.30
CA LEU A 6 -2.22 5.46 4.22
C LEU A 6 -1.44 5.81 5.51
N ASN A 7 -0.17 5.40 5.63
CA ASN A 7 0.78 5.83 6.67
C ASN A 7 0.24 5.83 8.13
N GLY A 8 -0.71 4.95 8.46
CA GLY A 8 -1.36 4.91 9.79
C GLY A 8 -0.51 4.32 10.91
N GLY A 9 0.73 3.90 10.63
CA GLY A 9 1.62 3.22 11.58
C GLY A 9 1.46 1.71 11.62
N PRO A 10 2.38 0.96 12.27
CA PRO A 10 2.37 -0.50 12.28
C PRO A 10 1.10 -1.09 12.88
N GLY A 11 0.43 -1.99 12.15
CA GLY A 11 -0.79 -2.65 12.64
C GLY A 11 -2.01 -1.74 12.78
N ALA A 12 -2.01 -0.58 12.10
CA ALA A 12 -3.10 0.37 12.14
C ALA A 12 -4.46 -0.21 11.70
N VAL A 13 -5.53 0.44 12.18
CA VAL A 13 -6.92 -0.01 12.05
C VAL A 13 -7.30 -0.35 10.61
N GLY A 14 -8.05 -1.44 10.43
CA GLY A 14 -8.60 -1.84 9.14
C GLY A 14 -9.66 -0.88 8.63
N GLY A 15 -10.15 -1.13 7.42
CA GLY A 15 -11.34 -0.48 6.87
C GLY A 15 -12.20 -1.53 6.20
N LEU A 16 -13.51 -1.40 6.34
CA LEU A 16 -14.52 -2.22 5.68
C LEU A 16 -15.48 -1.29 4.96
N PHE A 17 -15.88 -1.66 3.75
CA PHE A 17 -16.92 -0.98 3.01
C PHE A 17 -18.10 -1.94 2.85
N VAL A 18 -19.31 -1.44 3.15
CA VAL A 18 -20.57 -2.13 2.93
C VAL A 18 -21.40 -1.24 2.01
N HIS A 19 -21.76 -1.75 0.84
CA HIS A 19 -22.60 -1.01 -0.09
C HIS A 19 -23.98 -0.77 0.52
N GLU A 20 -24.53 0.44 0.36
CA GLU A 20 -25.82 0.86 0.93
C GLU A 20 -27.01 -0.09 0.64
N ARG A 21 -27.00 -0.79 -0.51
CA ARG A 21 -28.00 -1.81 -0.85
C ARG A 21 -28.09 -2.98 0.15
N TYR A 22 -27.08 -3.13 1.00
CA TYR A 22 -27.00 -4.14 2.05
C TYR A 22 -27.13 -3.55 3.46
N ALA A 23 -27.34 -2.23 3.59
CA ALA A 23 -27.30 -1.54 4.87
C ALA A 23 -28.39 -1.99 5.85
N ASP A 24 -29.57 -2.34 5.32
CA ASP A 24 -30.73 -2.81 6.09
C ASP A 24 -30.91 -4.33 6.09
N ASN A 25 -30.06 -5.08 5.38
CA ASN A 25 -30.22 -6.52 5.29
C ASN A 25 -29.69 -7.19 6.56
N THR A 26 -30.59 -7.51 7.48
CA THR A 26 -30.29 -8.17 8.77
C THR A 26 -29.98 -9.65 8.64
N ASP A 27 -30.36 -10.29 7.53
CA ASP A 27 -30.22 -11.73 7.31
C ASP A 27 -28.80 -12.14 6.85
N LEU A 28 -27.94 -11.17 6.52
CA LEU A 28 -26.56 -11.48 6.15
C LEU A 28 -25.80 -12.09 7.34
N PRO A 29 -24.94 -13.11 7.10
CA PRO A 29 -24.13 -13.70 8.16
C PRO A 29 -23.11 -12.68 8.66
N ARG A 30 -23.24 -12.28 9.92
CA ARG A 30 -22.33 -11.36 10.61
C ARG A 30 -21.84 -11.98 11.91
N LEU A 31 -20.59 -11.67 12.25
CA LEU A 31 -20.11 -11.90 13.61
C LEU A 31 -20.70 -10.79 14.49
N ALA A 32 -21.75 -11.13 15.23
CA ALA A 32 -22.39 -10.19 16.14
C ALA A 32 -21.43 -9.78 17.26
N GLY A 33 -21.37 -8.48 17.53
CA GLY A 33 -20.67 -7.95 18.69
C GLY A 33 -21.30 -6.64 19.14
N TRP A 34 -21.15 -6.33 20.43
CA TRP A 34 -21.92 -5.26 21.08
C TRP A 34 -21.77 -3.88 20.44
N TRP A 35 -20.63 -3.58 19.81
CA TRP A 35 -20.41 -2.30 19.13
C TRP A 35 -21.18 -2.17 17.82
N GLY A 36 -21.52 -3.29 17.18
CA GLY A 36 -22.39 -3.34 16.01
C GLY A 36 -23.88 -3.32 16.35
N ASN A 37 -24.23 -3.47 17.63
CA ASN A 37 -25.62 -3.39 18.08
C ASN A 37 -26.15 -1.95 18.01
N ASN A 38 -27.46 -1.80 17.84
CA ASN A 38 -28.18 -0.53 17.78
C ASN A 38 -27.70 0.40 18.90
N GLU A 39 -27.16 1.55 18.52
CA GLU A 39 -26.50 2.47 19.44
C GLU A 39 -27.43 2.95 20.57
N THR A 40 -28.72 3.11 20.29
CA THR A 40 -29.70 3.60 21.27
C THR A 40 -29.99 2.59 22.39
N THR A 41 -29.88 1.29 22.09
CA THR A 41 -30.17 0.18 23.02
C THR A 41 -28.91 -0.58 23.44
N ARG A 42 -27.73 -0.25 22.90
CA ARG A 42 -26.47 -0.97 23.08
C ARG A 42 -26.14 -1.29 24.54
N PHE A 43 -26.36 -0.33 25.44
CA PHE A 43 -26.06 -0.46 26.87
C PHE A 43 -27.20 -1.08 27.70
N ALA A 44 -28.36 -1.35 27.10
CA ALA A 44 -29.38 -2.19 27.74
C ALA A 44 -28.93 -3.65 27.84
N MET A 45 -27.96 -4.07 27.00
CA MET A 45 -27.35 -5.40 27.00
C MET A 45 -28.36 -6.55 26.82
N GLU A 46 -29.40 -6.30 26.02
CA GLU A 46 -30.38 -7.32 25.63
C GLU A 46 -29.71 -8.51 24.93
N HIS A 47 -30.29 -9.70 25.07
CA HIS A 47 -29.76 -10.91 24.43
C HIS A 47 -29.94 -10.91 22.90
N GLN A 48 -30.88 -10.12 22.39
CA GLN A 48 -31.14 -9.99 20.96
C GLN A 48 -30.18 -8.98 20.34
N PHE A 49 -29.45 -9.42 19.32
CA PHE A 49 -28.62 -8.54 18.52
C PHE A 49 -29.47 -7.84 17.44
N GLU A 50 -29.50 -6.51 17.50
CA GLU A 50 -30.11 -5.62 16.54
C GLU A 50 -29.00 -4.87 15.79
N PRO A 51 -28.58 -5.31 14.59
CA PRO A 51 -27.47 -4.68 13.89
C PRO A 51 -27.79 -3.21 13.58
N THR A 52 -26.81 -2.34 13.80
CA THR A 52 -26.85 -0.95 13.33
C THR A 52 -26.89 -0.91 11.80
N PHE A 53 -27.62 0.07 11.26
CA PHE A 53 -27.66 0.36 9.82
C PHE A 53 -26.27 0.44 9.20
N GLY A 54 -26.08 -0.19 8.03
CA GLY A 54 -24.88 0.01 7.22
C GLY A 54 -23.65 -0.75 7.72
N ALA A 55 -22.47 -0.12 7.56
CA ALA A 55 -21.18 -0.72 7.91
C ALA A 55 -20.95 -0.83 9.43
N ASP A 56 -21.61 0.01 10.23
CA ASP A 56 -21.44 0.02 11.69
C ASP A 56 -21.96 -1.27 12.33
N GLY A 57 -22.99 -1.89 11.76
CA GLY A 57 -23.51 -3.20 12.19
C GLY A 57 -22.52 -4.37 12.07
N TRP A 58 -21.33 -4.14 11.49
CA TRP A 58 -20.27 -5.13 11.34
C TRP A 58 -19.13 -4.97 12.37
N GLN A 59 -19.25 -4.00 13.28
CA GLN A 59 -18.26 -3.81 14.34
C GLN A 59 -18.48 -4.84 15.47
N LEU A 60 -17.43 -5.56 15.86
CA LEU A 60 -17.54 -6.55 16.94
C LEU A 60 -17.29 -5.93 18.31
N SER A 61 -16.27 -5.06 18.40
CA SER A 61 -15.72 -4.56 19.65
C SER A 61 -15.50 -3.05 19.59
N ASN A 62 -15.16 -2.46 20.73
CA ASN A 62 -14.94 -1.03 20.83
C ASN A 62 -13.80 -0.53 19.93
N ALA A 63 -13.88 0.75 19.58
CA ALA A 63 -12.93 1.43 18.72
C ALA A 63 -11.49 1.41 19.29
N GLN A 64 -10.51 1.27 18.39
CA GLN A 64 -9.07 1.34 18.70
C GLN A 64 -8.60 2.81 18.68
N VAL A 65 -9.01 3.58 19.70
CA VAL A 65 -8.91 5.06 19.73
C VAL A 65 -7.52 5.59 19.37
N LEU A 66 -6.44 5.01 19.92
CA LEU A 66 -5.07 5.45 19.64
C LEU A 66 -4.67 5.23 18.18
N GLN A 67 -5.02 4.08 17.60
CA GLN A 67 -4.71 3.82 16.18
C GLN A 67 -5.55 4.71 15.25
N MET A 68 -6.80 4.99 15.61
CA MET A 68 -7.65 5.90 14.85
C MET A 68 -7.12 7.34 14.90
N ALA A 69 -6.57 7.78 16.03
CA ALA A 69 -5.95 9.10 16.16
C ALA A 69 -4.71 9.24 15.24
N VAL A 70 -3.85 8.22 15.19
CA VAL A 70 -2.68 8.20 14.28
C VAL A 70 -3.12 8.17 12.81
N LEU A 71 -4.09 7.33 12.46
CA LEU A 71 -4.63 7.28 11.10
C LEU A 71 -5.22 8.62 10.68
N ARG A 72 -5.95 9.30 11.58
CA ARG A 72 -6.52 10.62 11.32
C ARG A 72 -5.44 11.62 10.92
N ALA A 73 -4.31 11.68 11.64
CA ALA A 73 -3.21 12.57 11.31
C ALA A 73 -2.68 12.32 9.88
N SER A 74 -2.55 11.05 9.47
CA SER A 74 -2.18 10.77 8.08
C SER A 74 -3.27 11.19 7.09
N LEU A 75 -4.54 10.95 7.38
CA LEU A 75 -5.64 11.30 6.47
C LEU A 75 -5.76 12.81 6.27
N GLU A 76 -5.43 13.63 7.28
CA GLU A 76 -5.34 15.08 7.14
C GLU A 76 -4.31 15.48 6.06
N THR A 77 -3.13 14.84 6.02
CA THR A 77 -2.16 15.04 4.93
C THR A 77 -2.71 14.60 3.56
N PHE A 78 -3.46 13.50 3.50
CA PHE A 78 -4.10 13.05 2.25
C PHE A 78 -5.16 14.05 1.74
N MET A 79 -5.95 14.61 2.65
CA MET A 79 -6.97 15.61 2.32
C MET A 79 -6.33 16.91 1.83
N GLU A 80 -5.26 17.36 2.47
CA GLU A 80 -4.49 18.53 2.02
C GLU A 80 -3.85 18.28 0.64
N ALA A 81 -3.21 17.12 0.45
CA ALA A 81 -2.55 16.77 -0.81
C ALA A 81 -3.54 16.53 -1.95
N GLY A 82 -4.72 15.98 -1.68
CA GLY A 82 -5.77 15.68 -2.67
C GLY A 82 -5.47 14.44 -3.51
N ILE A 83 -6.45 13.52 -3.62
CA ILE A 83 -6.22 12.21 -4.24
C ILE A 83 -5.83 12.29 -5.72
N ASP A 84 -6.37 13.25 -6.46
CA ASP A 84 -6.07 13.42 -7.89
C ASP A 84 -4.63 13.84 -8.14
N ARG A 85 -4.10 14.76 -7.32
CA ARG A 85 -2.68 15.19 -7.40
C ARG A 85 -1.75 14.06 -6.99
N ILE A 86 -2.11 13.31 -5.95
CA ILE A 86 -1.38 12.11 -5.53
C ILE A 86 -1.33 11.09 -6.68
N ALA A 87 -2.46 10.83 -7.36
CA ALA A 87 -2.54 9.90 -8.47
C ALA A 87 -1.75 10.39 -9.70
N ALA A 88 -1.81 11.68 -10.03
CA ALA A 88 -1.02 12.26 -11.12
C ALA A 88 0.49 12.11 -10.84
N LYS A 89 0.96 12.50 -9.66
CA LYS A 89 2.37 12.37 -9.27
C LYS A 89 2.82 10.91 -9.20
N ARG A 90 1.97 9.99 -8.74
CA ARG A 90 2.25 8.54 -8.76
C ARG A 90 2.58 8.09 -10.17
N ASP A 91 1.77 8.48 -11.15
CA ASP A 91 1.94 8.00 -12.52
C ASP A 91 3.25 8.51 -13.13
N GLU A 92 3.59 9.77 -12.89
CA GLU A 92 4.85 10.38 -13.30
C GLU A 92 6.05 9.71 -12.62
N LEU A 93 6.01 9.54 -11.30
CA LEU A 93 7.09 8.90 -10.54
C LEU A 93 7.31 7.46 -10.98
N THR A 94 6.25 6.68 -11.15
CA THR A 94 6.37 5.28 -11.54
C THR A 94 6.81 5.15 -13.00
N GLY A 95 6.37 6.04 -13.89
CA GLY A 95 6.89 6.11 -15.26
C GLY A 95 8.39 6.47 -15.30
N PHE A 96 8.81 7.44 -14.50
CA PHE A 96 10.23 7.79 -14.39
C PHE A 96 11.05 6.64 -13.78
N ALA A 97 10.53 5.96 -12.74
CA ALA A 97 11.16 4.79 -12.15
C ALA A 97 11.34 3.65 -13.16
N GLU A 98 10.30 3.37 -13.95
CA GLU A 98 10.35 2.39 -15.04
C GLU A 98 11.45 2.75 -16.05
N GLN A 99 11.52 4.01 -16.48
CA GLN A 99 12.54 4.48 -17.40
C GLN A 99 13.97 4.30 -16.85
N VAL A 100 14.25 4.72 -15.62
CA VAL A 100 15.61 4.59 -15.05
C VAL A 100 16.00 3.13 -14.82
N ILE A 101 15.04 2.27 -14.43
CA ILE A 101 15.27 0.82 -14.30
C ILE A 101 15.59 0.23 -15.67
N SER A 102 14.78 0.50 -16.69
CA SER A 102 14.98 -0.01 -18.05
C SER A 102 16.33 0.42 -18.63
N ASN A 103 16.73 1.68 -18.42
CA ASN A 103 18.03 2.18 -18.84
C ASN A 103 19.18 1.43 -18.15
N ALA A 104 19.08 1.18 -16.83
CA ALA A 104 20.09 0.45 -16.08
C ALA A 104 20.18 -1.04 -16.47
N ILE A 105 19.03 -1.68 -16.75
CA ILE A 105 18.98 -3.06 -17.26
C ILE A 105 19.73 -3.14 -18.59
N GLY A 106 19.46 -2.19 -19.51
CA GLY A 106 20.06 -2.17 -20.83
C GLY A 106 19.74 -3.44 -21.62
N THR A 107 20.77 -4.17 -22.04
CA THR A 107 20.64 -5.41 -22.84
C THR A 107 20.63 -6.69 -22.00
N ARG A 108 20.58 -6.59 -20.66
CA ARG A 108 20.61 -7.75 -19.74
C ARG A 108 19.27 -8.49 -19.75
N SER A 109 19.15 -9.52 -20.58
CA SER A 109 17.91 -10.32 -20.73
C SER A 109 17.47 -11.08 -19.47
N TRP A 110 18.37 -11.29 -18.51
CA TRP A 110 18.10 -11.98 -17.24
C TRP A 110 17.44 -11.07 -16.18
N ILE A 111 17.12 -9.82 -16.51
CA ILE A 111 16.38 -8.89 -15.66
C ILE A 111 15.19 -8.33 -16.45
N ARG A 112 13.99 -8.32 -15.85
CA ARG A 112 12.83 -7.67 -16.48
C ARG A 112 11.85 -7.11 -15.45
N ILE A 113 11.21 -6.00 -15.79
CA ILE A 113 10.04 -5.52 -15.06
C ILE A 113 8.86 -6.42 -15.41
N ILE A 114 8.17 -6.97 -14.39
CA ILE A 114 6.98 -7.82 -14.56
C ILE A 114 5.67 -7.11 -14.22
N THR A 115 5.75 -5.90 -13.66
CA THR A 115 4.58 -5.01 -13.58
C THR A 115 4.15 -4.62 -15.00
N PRO A 116 2.85 -4.59 -15.33
CA PRO A 116 2.38 -4.16 -16.65
C PRO A 116 2.90 -2.77 -17.02
N ALA A 117 3.33 -2.59 -18.27
CA ALA A 117 3.81 -1.29 -18.77
C ALA A 117 2.66 -0.27 -18.95
N THR A 118 1.44 -0.76 -19.21
CA THR A 118 0.24 0.07 -19.38
C THR A 118 -0.05 0.85 -18.11
N ARG A 119 -0.05 2.18 -18.21
CA ARG A 119 -0.27 3.11 -17.07
C ARG A 119 -1.55 2.81 -16.28
N SER A 120 -2.65 2.45 -16.96
CA SER A 120 -3.93 2.13 -16.31
C SER A 120 -3.92 0.84 -15.50
N ASP A 121 -2.97 -0.06 -15.79
CA ASP A 121 -2.95 -1.43 -15.26
C ASP A 121 -1.91 -1.58 -14.13
N ARG A 122 -1.36 -0.46 -13.64
CA ARG A 122 -0.37 -0.42 -12.57
C ARG A 122 -0.60 0.67 -11.53
N GLY A 123 -0.07 0.43 -10.34
CA GLY A 123 0.00 1.42 -9.27
C GLY A 123 1.40 2.02 -9.14
N ALA A 124 1.79 2.37 -7.91
CA ALA A 124 3.10 2.95 -7.62
C ALA A 124 4.26 1.94 -7.73
N GLN A 125 3.97 0.64 -7.55
CA GLN A 125 4.98 -0.40 -7.36
C GLN A 125 5.43 -1.02 -8.70
N LEU A 126 6.74 -1.11 -8.90
CA LEU A 126 7.40 -1.89 -9.94
C LEU A 126 8.03 -3.15 -9.33
N SER A 127 7.69 -4.30 -9.90
CA SER A 127 8.28 -5.59 -9.58
C SER A 127 9.32 -5.93 -10.65
N ILE A 128 10.57 -6.13 -10.23
CA ILE A 128 11.72 -6.43 -11.08
C ILE A 128 12.11 -7.89 -10.83
N LEU A 129 11.97 -8.73 -11.84
CA LEU A 129 12.33 -10.13 -11.82
C LEU A 129 13.79 -10.30 -12.24
N PHE A 130 14.51 -11.15 -11.52
CA PHE A 130 15.90 -11.52 -11.81
C PHE A 130 15.99 -13.03 -12.04
N GLU A 131 16.53 -13.47 -13.17
CA GLU A 131 16.73 -14.91 -13.41
C GLU A 131 17.95 -15.45 -12.64
N ARG A 132 18.87 -14.55 -12.24
CA ARG A 132 20.03 -14.82 -11.41
C ARG A 132 20.42 -13.59 -10.61
N ASN A 133 21.17 -13.79 -9.53
CA ASN A 133 21.79 -12.74 -8.70
C ASN A 133 20.85 -11.69 -8.09
N GLY A 134 19.53 -11.90 -8.12
CA GLY A 134 18.58 -10.92 -7.59
C GLY A 134 18.74 -10.67 -6.10
N LYS A 135 19.18 -11.68 -5.33
CA LYS A 135 19.34 -11.56 -3.87
C LYS A 135 20.53 -10.67 -3.54
N GLU A 136 21.62 -10.82 -4.28
CA GLU A 136 22.85 -10.06 -4.18
C GLU A 136 22.60 -8.59 -4.59
N VAL A 137 21.79 -8.36 -5.64
CA VAL A 137 21.34 -7.01 -6.01
C VAL A 137 20.52 -6.38 -4.89
N TYR A 138 19.56 -7.13 -4.32
CA TYR A 138 18.76 -6.67 -3.19
C TYR A 138 19.64 -6.29 -1.99
N GLU A 139 20.58 -7.14 -1.60
CA GLU A 139 21.48 -6.88 -0.47
C GLU A 139 22.38 -5.66 -0.73
N ALA A 140 22.88 -5.51 -1.96
CA ALA A 140 23.69 -4.37 -2.37
C ALA A 140 22.92 -3.04 -2.37
N LEU A 141 21.61 -3.06 -2.67
CA LEU A 141 20.71 -1.91 -2.56
C LEU A 141 20.49 -1.52 -1.08
N ILE A 142 20.18 -2.50 -0.23
CA ILE A 142 19.98 -2.27 1.21
C ILE A 142 21.25 -1.72 1.86
N ALA A 143 22.42 -2.25 1.51
CA ALA A 143 23.71 -1.77 2.00
C ALA A 143 24.00 -0.30 1.63
N ARG A 144 23.37 0.20 0.55
CA ARG A 144 23.45 1.61 0.13
C ARG A 144 22.29 2.46 0.64
N GLY A 145 21.50 1.94 1.59
CA GLY A 145 20.39 2.67 2.22
C GLY A 145 19.11 2.71 1.37
N ILE A 146 19.04 1.97 0.27
CA ILE A 146 17.85 1.89 -0.58
C ILE A 146 16.95 0.78 -0.07
N VAL A 147 15.84 1.17 0.57
CA VAL A 147 14.86 0.23 1.12
C VAL A 147 13.88 -0.23 0.03
N VAL A 148 13.99 -1.51 -0.32
CA VAL A 148 13.10 -2.22 -1.25
C VAL A 148 12.60 -3.51 -0.59
N ASP A 149 11.61 -4.17 -1.19
CA ASP A 149 11.11 -5.45 -0.69
C ASP A 149 11.61 -6.62 -1.55
N TRP A 150 12.04 -7.70 -0.89
CA TRP A 150 12.41 -8.96 -1.52
C TRP A 150 11.23 -9.93 -1.54
N ARG A 151 10.94 -10.49 -2.71
CA ARG A 151 9.98 -11.57 -2.91
C ARG A 151 10.66 -12.79 -3.48
N THR A 152 10.72 -13.83 -2.65
CA THR A 152 11.22 -15.15 -3.02
C THR A 152 10.46 -15.69 -4.24
N PRO A 153 11.15 -16.31 -5.20
CA PRO A 153 12.59 -16.60 -5.17
C PRO A 153 13.48 -15.46 -5.67
N ASN A 154 12.97 -14.47 -6.40
CA ASN A 154 13.84 -13.65 -7.25
C ASN A 154 13.24 -12.31 -7.73
N VAL A 155 12.36 -11.69 -6.96
CA VAL A 155 11.74 -10.41 -7.32
C VAL A 155 12.10 -9.32 -6.32
N ILE A 156 12.55 -8.18 -6.81
CA ILE A 156 12.68 -6.94 -6.03
C ILE A 156 11.48 -6.05 -6.32
N ARG A 157 10.83 -5.50 -5.30
CA ARG A 157 9.72 -4.56 -5.44
C ARG A 157 10.14 -3.17 -4.98
N LEU A 158 10.08 -2.21 -5.89
CA LEU A 158 10.28 -0.78 -5.66
C LEU A 158 8.92 -0.08 -5.69
N ALA A 159 8.60 0.76 -4.71
CA ALA A 159 7.33 1.49 -4.65
C ALA A 159 7.56 2.96 -4.27
N PRO A 160 7.86 3.85 -5.24
CA PRO A 160 7.98 5.28 -4.99
C PRO A 160 6.63 5.85 -4.54
N ALA A 161 6.51 6.23 -3.27
CA ALA A 161 5.26 6.73 -2.72
C ALA A 161 5.13 8.23 -2.99
N PRO A 162 4.06 8.69 -3.68
CA PRO A 162 3.99 10.07 -4.19
C PRO A 162 4.00 11.15 -3.11
N LEU A 163 3.58 10.86 -1.87
CA LEU A 163 3.55 11.87 -0.81
C LEU A 163 4.94 12.31 -0.33
N TYR A 164 5.92 11.40 -0.32
CA TYR A 164 7.21 11.64 0.32
C TYR A 164 8.42 11.15 -0.49
N THR A 165 8.21 10.53 -1.66
CA THR A 165 9.28 10.23 -2.61
C THR A 165 9.39 11.35 -3.65
N SER A 166 10.61 11.77 -3.92
CA SER A 166 10.96 12.75 -4.94
C SER A 166 11.46 12.07 -6.23
N PHE A 167 11.49 12.81 -7.34
CA PHE A 167 12.15 12.34 -8.56
C PHE A 167 13.67 12.18 -8.34
N ALA A 168 14.27 12.99 -7.46
CA ALA A 168 15.68 12.86 -7.12
C ALA A 168 16.00 11.51 -6.44
N ASP A 169 15.11 11.04 -5.56
CA ASP A 169 15.24 9.70 -4.94
C ASP A 169 15.20 8.58 -5.99
N VAL A 170 14.31 8.70 -6.98
CA VAL A 170 14.21 7.74 -8.09
C VAL A 170 15.44 7.80 -9.00
N ALA A 171 15.98 8.99 -9.25
CA ALA A 171 17.21 9.15 -10.03
C ALA A 171 18.42 8.56 -9.30
N PHE A 172 18.53 8.81 -7.99
CA PHE A 172 19.55 8.22 -7.12
C PHE A 172 19.44 6.69 -7.07
N PHE A 173 18.23 6.15 -7.00
CA PHE A 173 17.99 4.72 -7.14
C PHE A 173 18.51 4.21 -8.49
N GLY A 174 18.17 4.87 -9.59
CA GLY A 174 18.56 4.48 -10.94
C GLY A 174 20.07 4.42 -11.14
N SER A 175 20.81 5.46 -10.70
CA SER A 175 22.27 5.48 -10.79
C SER A 175 22.91 4.38 -9.94
N THR A 176 22.45 4.24 -8.69
CA THR A 176 22.94 3.21 -7.77
C THR A 176 22.67 1.80 -8.30
N PHE A 177 21.49 1.58 -8.86
CA PHE A 177 21.10 0.30 -9.45
C PHE A 177 21.98 -0.05 -10.66
N ALA A 178 22.27 0.92 -11.53
CA ALA A 178 23.19 0.73 -12.65
C ALA A 178 24.61 0.37 -12.18
N GLU A 179 25.17 1.10 -11.21
CA GLU A 179 26.49 0.82 -10.63
C GLU A 179 26.58 -0.60 -10.04
N ILE A 180 25.54 -1.04 -9.32
CA ILE A 180 25.48 -2.41 -8.78
C ILE A 180 25.52 -3.42 -9.92
N LEU A 181 24.69 -3.25 -10.96
CA LEU A 181 24.64 -4.18 -12.10
C LEU A 181 25.91 -4.19 -12.96
N GLU A 182 26.70 -3.11 -12.95
CA GLU A 182 28.01 -3.03 -13.60
C GLU A 182 29.11 -3.71 -12.80
N SER A 183 29.02 -3.69 -11.47
CA SER A 183 29.98 -4.38 -10.58
C SER A 183 29.85 -5.91 -10.59
N MET A 184 28.71 -6.43 -11.06
CA MET A 184 28.39 -7.87 -11.10
C MET A 184 28.94 -8.59 -12.33
N LYS A 185 30.16 -8.26 -12.77
CA LYS A 185 30.85 -8.96 -13.86
C LYS A 185 31.07 -10.44 -13.55
#